data_AF-A0A2M7YKN1-F1
#
_entry.id   AF-A0A2M7YKN1-F1
#
_cell.length_a   1.000
_cell.length_b   1.000
_cell.length_c   1.000
_cell.angle_alpha   90.00
_cell.angle_beta   90.00
_cell.angle_gamma   90.00
#
_symmetry.space_group_name_H-M   'P 1'
#
loop_
_entity.id
_entity.type
_entity.pdbx_description
1 polymer ?
#
loop_
_entity_poly.entity_id
_entity_poly.type
_entity_poly.pdbx_seq_one_letter_code
_entity_poly.pdbx_strand_id
1 'polypeptide(L)'
;MRSLKLNYKYPLFFLVVFLIIFISLCFILEILNFNKIILGLQVGGVKIGGLAPSEAETLLSEKVEAWANQNIILTYQDNQLPLQPNELGITIDTKTTRDSAYNLGRNKNILAGLYEQISVLFFQRQNNVAPVIMIDMEEFARLTHDRFSGLESPAENASLIYNAKMRDWQIVAPREGEAFDREKLREDIKKRSVILDSSAIELALIKDYPEILVDGTRDARDVANRILDNAPYFLTYQVKNQNTSDQSEERHSWNIDRETLTDWISFSPTSKDSDDNNGSNPLSTMSGILNVSLDKEKIRGFLMNISPAINRDPVDAQLTMSGGKVTIFALSQNGVQLEAELTADKISRGITRLNTTSIRYPSSQKNIEIIVTTRPPQIATDNIDTLGLTSLLGKGTSNFSGSPNNRIHNIGVGTAKFNGRLLKSGEEFSFNSILGEIGAQQGYLPELVIKQNKTIPEYGGGLCQVSTTAFRAAINAGLKITERYPHAFPVKYYNPQGFDATIYPLHPDLRFINDTPNNLLIQSRVVGNELIFEFYGTADGREVKIIGPKILSSKPDGSMKTVLYQEIWRDSQLERKDTFNSNYKSPNLYPVIKNPLD
;
A
#
# COMPACT_ATOMS: atom_id res chain seq x y z
N MET A 1 -46.95 52.97 88.09
CA MET A 1 -46.54 53.98 87.07
C MET A 1 -45.05 53.78 86.83
N ARG A 2 -44.49 53.51 85.64
CA ARG A 2 -44.88 53.65 84.24
C ARG A 2 -44.38 52.42 83.48
N SER A 3 -45.25 51.72 82.74
CA SER A 3 -44.81 50.79 81.68
C SER A 3 -44.20 51.63 80.54
N LEU A 4 -42.90 51.50 80.28
CA LEU A 4 -42.34 51.98 79.01
C LEU A 4 -42.94 51.14 77.88
N LYS A 5 -44.00 51.65 77.24
CA LYS A 5 -44.40 51.16 75.93
C LYS A 5 -43.28 51.53 74.95
N LEU A 6 -42.40 50.59 74.63
CA LEU A 6 -41.48 50.75 73.51
C LEU A 6 -42.33 51.03 72.28
N ASN A 7 -42.09 52.17 71.65
CA ASN A 7 -42.87 52.62 70.50
C ASN A 7 -42.36 51.86 69.27
N TYR A 8 -42.86 50.64 69.05
CA TYR A 8 -42.45 49.71 67.98
C TYR A 8 -42.57 50.30 66.55
N LYS A 9 -43.17 51.48 66.40
CA LYS A 9 -43.27 52.22 65.12
C LYS A 9 -41.90 52.60 64.53
N TYR A 10 -40.90 52.94 65.35
CA TYR A 10 -39.56 53.30 64.87
C TYR A 10 -38.73 52.10 64.39
N PRO A 11 -38.56 50.99 65.14
CA PRO A 11 -37.81 49.83 64.66
C PRO A 11 -38.49 49.15 63.45
N LEU A 12 -39.82 49.13 63.40
CA LEU A 12 -40.56 48.61 62.23
C LEU A 12 -40.35 49.49 60.99
N PHE A 13 -40.32 50.81 61.15
CA PHE A 13 -40.01 51.74 60.06
C PHE A 13 -38.59 51.53 59.52
N PHE A 14 -37.58 51.42 60.39
CA PHE A 14 -36.20 51.14 59.98
C PHE A 14 -36.06 49.76 59.29
N LEU A 15 -36.79 48.75 59.76
CA LEU A 15 -36.81 47.42 59.12
C LEU A 15 -37.40 47.48 57.70
N VAL A 16 -38.51 48.20 57.52
CA VAL A 16 -39.15 48.35 56.20
C VAL A 16 -38.25 49.14 55.25
N VAL A 17 -37.64 50.23 55.71
CA VAL A 17 -36.67 51.00 54.92
C VAL A 17 -35.46 50.14 54.54
N PHE A 18 -34.93 49.35 55.46
CA PHE A 18 -33.84 48.41 55.20
C PHE A 18 -34.23 47.35 54.16
N LEU A 19 -35.43 46.76 54.28
CA LEU A 19 -35.95 45.76 53.35
C LEU A 19 -36.10 46.36 51.94
N ILE A 20 -36.60 47.59 51.83
CA ILE A 20 -36.72 48.29 50.54
C ILE A 20 -35.34 48.52 49.93
N ILE A 21 -34.38 49.04 50.71
CA ILE A 21 -33.00 49.25 50.25
C ILE A 21 -32.36 47.92 49.81
N PHE A 22 -32.55 46.86 50.58
CA PHE A 22 -32.03 45.53 50.29
C PHE A 22 -32.62 44.95 49.00
N ILE A 23 -33.94 45.04 48.82
CA ILE A 23 -34.64 44.60 47.60
C ILE A 23 -34.18 45.44 46.40
N SER A 24 -34.08 46.77 46.55
CA SER A 24 -33.56 47.65 45.50
C SER A 24 -32.12 47.29 45.11
N LEU A 25 -31.26 46.97 46.08
CA LEU A 25 -29.88 46.56 45.82
C LEU A 25 -29.82 45.20 45.10
N CYS A 26 -30.67 44.25 45.47
CA CYS A 26 -30.77 42.96 44.79
C CYS A 26 -31.27 43.11 43.34
N PHE A 27 -32.25 43.98 43.11
CA PHE A 27 -32.75 44.29 41.77
C PHE A 27 -31.70 45.01 40.91
N ILE A 28 -30.94 45.93 41.50
CA ILE A 28 -29.79 46.56 40.84
C ILE A 28 -28.73 45.51 40.47
N LEU A 29 -28.44 44.56 41.36
CA LEU A 29 -27.49 43.48 41.10
C LEU A 29 -27.94 42.57 39.94
N GLU A 30 -29.22 42.22 39.88
CA GLU A 30 -29.79 41.47 38.74
C GLU A 30 -29.69 42.23 37.42
N ILE A 31 -29.94 43.55 37.43
CA ILE A 31 -29.77 44.41 36.25
C ILE A 31 -28.31 44.47 35.82
N LEU A 32 -27.37 44.65 36.76
CA LEU A 32 -25.94 44.70 36.48
C LEU A 32 -25.41 43.39 35.90
N ASN A 33 -25.98 42.26 36.33
CA ASN A 33 -25.65 40.92 35.86
C ASN A 33 -26.53 40.48 34.65
N PHE A 34 -27.40 41.33 34.12
CA PHE A 34 -28.26 40.96 33.00
C PHE A 34 -27.43 40.66 31.74
N ASN A 35 -27.58 39.46 31.17
CA ASN A 35 -26.77 38.95 30.05
C ASN A 35 -25.24 38.99 30.25
N LYS A 36 -24.77 39.02 31.51
CA LYS A 36 -23.35 39.10 31.88
C LYS A 36 -22.99 38.07 32.93
N ILE A 37 -21.74 37.63 32.95
CA ILE A 37 -21.23 36.76 34.02
C ILE A 37 -21.26 37.52 35.36
N ILE A 38 -21.56 36.82 36.47
CA ILE A 38 -21.68 37.43 37.81
C ILE A 38 -20.45 38.30 38.11
N LEU A 39 -20.70 39.55 38.52
CA LEU A 39 -19.65 40.49 38.88
C LEU A 39 -18.73 39.89 39.97
N GLY A 40 -17.41 40.05 39.79
CA GLY A 40 -16.40 39.55 40.73
C GLY A 40 -15.94 38.11 40.48
N LEU A 41 -16.59 37.36 39.59
CA LEU A 41 -16.22 35.98 39.25
C LEU A 41 -14.93 35.89 38.43
N GLN A 42 -14.15 34.84 38.70
CA GLN A 42 -12.88 34.53 38.05
C GLN A 42 -12.83 33.05 37.65
N VAL A 43 -11.98 32.74 36.68
CA VAL A 43 -11.63 31.37 36.28
C VAL A 43 -10.11 31.30 36.21
N GLY A 44 -9.49 30.44 37.02
CA GLY A 44 -8.03 30.28 37.02
C GLY A 44 -7.26 31.59 37.22
N GLY A 45 -7.80 32.51 38.02
CA GLY A 45 -7.22 33.85 38.25
C GLY A 45 -7.55 34.90 37.16
N VAL A 46 -8.21 34.52 36.07
CA VAL A 46 -8.70 35.43 35.03
C VAL A 46 -10.04 36.04 35.45
N LYS A 47 -10.09 37.36 35.54
CA LYS A 47 -11.32 38.09 35.91
C LYS A 47 -12.29 38.14 34.72
N ILE A 48 -13.36 37.37 34.80
CA ILE A 48 -14.40 37.29 33.75
C ILE A 48 -15.75 37.89 34.18
N GLY A 49 -15.93 38.17 35.47
CA GLY A 49 -17.15 38.74 36.02
C GLY A 49 -17.44 40.14 35.48
N GLY A 50 -18.70 40.37 35.08
CA GLY A 50 -19.16 41.62 34.48
C GLY A 50 -19.06 41.69 32.94
N LEU A 51 -18.45 40.68 32.30
CA LEU A 51 -18.36 40.55 30.84
C LEU A 51 -19.56 39.80 30.26
N ALA A 52 -19.86 40.06 28.98
CA ALA A 52 -20.78 39.21 28.23
C ALA A 52 -20.15 37.81 27.99
N PRO A 53 -20.94 36.73 27.83
CA PRO A 53 -20.42 35.38 27.64
C PRO A 53 -19.40 35.24 26.48
N SER A 54 -19.62 35.95 25.36
CA SER A 54 -18.70 35.95 24.21
C SER A 54 -17.38 36.68 24.48
N GLU A 55 -17.42 37.79 25.21
CA GLU A 55 -16.23 38.55 25.60
C GLU A 55 -15.41 37.77 26.64
N ALA A 56 -16.09 37.13 27.60
CA ALA A 56 -15.47 36.27 28.59
C ALA A 56 -14.79 35.04 27.95
N GLU A 57 -15.42 34.41 26.96
CA GLU A 57 -14.83 33.31 26.20
C GLU A 57 -13.59 33.73 25.42
N THR A 58 -13.64 34.90 24.78
CA THR A 58 -12.49 35.43 24.03
C THR A 58 -11.31 35.67 24.98
N LEU A 59 -11.54 36.35 26.10
CA LEU A 59 -10.53 36.62 27.11
C LEU A 59 -9.98 35.33 27.74
N LEU A 60 -10.86 34.37 28.05
CA LEU A 60 -10.46 33.08 28.62
C LEU A 60 -9.65 32.27 27.62
N SER A 61 -10.05 32.26 26.34
CA SER A 61 -9.34 31.52 25.29
C SER A 61 -7.95 32.09 25.04
N GLU A 62 -7.79 33.41 24.99
CA GLU A 62 -6.48 34.06 24.87
C GLU A 62 -5.54 33.69 26.03
N LYS A 63 -6.06 33.69 27.28
CA LYS A 63 -5.26 33.37 28.46
C LYS A 63 -4.94 31.88 28.59
N VAL A 64 -5.89 31.02 28.24
CA VAL A 64 -5.70 29.57 28.20
C VAL A 64 -4.68 29.20 27.13
N GLU A 65 -4.75 29.81 25.93
CA GLU A 65 -3.81 29.57 24.84
C GLU A 65 -2.40 30.04 25.22
N ALA A 66 -2.27 31.21 25.85
CA ALA A 66 -1.00 31.72 26.35
C ALA A 66 -0.36 30.78 27.39
N TRP A 67 -1.17 30.24 28.32
CA TRP A 67 -0.70 29.26 29.30
C TRP A 67 -0.36 27.90 28.65
N ALA A 68 -1.19 27.43 27.72
CA ALA A 68 -1.02 26.14 27.05
C ALA A 68 0.24 26.08 26.17
N ASN A 69 0.70 27.23 25.67
CA ASN A 69 1.93 27.39 24.91
C ASN A 69 3.15 27.73 25.81
N GLN A 70 2.96 27.93 27.10
CA GLN A 70 4.03 28.20 28.04
C GLN A 70 4.67 26.89 28.52
N ASN A 71 6.01 26.84 28.54
CA ASN A 71 6.73 25.67 29.03
C ASN A 71 6.54 25.52 30.55
N ILE A 72 6.02 24.38 30.96
CA ILE A 72 6.14 23.85 32.33
C ILE A 72 7.47 23.13 32.42
N ILE A 73 8.27 23.46 33.43
CA ILE A 73 9.58 22.82 33.66
C ILE A 73 9.36 21.58 34.53
N LEU A 74 9.54 20.39 33.97
CA LEU A 74 9.65 19.18 34.77
C LEU A 74 11.11 19.03 35.23
N THR A 75 11.30 18.81 36.52
CA THR A 75 12.62 18.74 37.16
C THR A 75 12.88 17.33 37.66
N TYR A 76 14.07 16.81 37.36
CA TYR A 76 14.54 15.52 37.86
C TYR A 76 16.06 15.55 37.97
N GLN A 77 16.59 15.44 39.18
CA GLN A 77 18.02 15.64 39.47
C GLN A 77 18.51 16.98 38.88
N ASP A 78 19.55 16.95 38.04
CA ASP A 78 20.08 18.13 37.33
C ASP A 78 19.38 18.40 35.98
N ASN A 79 18.43 17.54 35.57
CA ASN A 79 17.74 17.68 34.30
C ASN A 79 16.50 18.57 34.43
N GLN A 80 16.36 19.49 33.46
CA GLN A 80 15.18 20.32 33.27
C GLN A 80 14.55 19.98 31.92
N LEU A 81 13.30 19.53 31.95
CA LEU A 81 12.55 19.12 30.78
C LEU A 81 11.43 20.15 30.56
N PRO A 82 11.62 21.14 29.67
CA PRO A 82 10.54 22.03 29.29
C PRO A 82 9.52 21.26 28.44
N LEU A 83 8.25 21.35 28.83
CA LEU A 83 7.12 20.72 28.15
C LEU A 83 5.94 21.68 28.10
N GLN A 84 5.23 21.70 26.97
CA GLN A 84 4.04 22.53 26.83
C GLN A 84 2.78 21.71 27.18
N PRO A 85 1.81 22.28 27.92
CA PRO A 85 0.55 21.59 28.20
C PRO A 85 -0.20 21.11 26.96
N ASN A 86 -0.18 21.88 25.87
CA ASN A 86 -0.81 21.52 24.60
C ASN A 86 -0.21 20.23 23.99
N GLU A 87 1.11 20.04 24.05
CA GLU A 87 1.83 18.87 23.56
C GLU A 87 1.48 17.62 24.36
N LEU A 88 1.15 17.79 25.65
CA LEU A 88 0.73 16.71 26.55
C LEU A 88 -0.75 16.32 26.36
N GLY A 89 -1.42 16.85 25.33
CA GLY A 89 -2.84 16.60 25.08
C GLY A 89 -3.75 17.26 26.12
N ILE A 90 -3.27 18.28 26.84
CA ILE A 90 -4.04 18.95 27.91
C ILE A 90 -4.73 20.18 27.32
N THR A 91 -6.05 20.14 27.34
CA THR A 91 -6.89 21.23 26.84
C THR A 91 -7.89 21.69 27.89
N ILE A 92 -8.27 22.97 27.84
CA ILE A 92 -9.30 23.53 28.70
C ILE A 92 -10.50 23.86 27.81
N ASP A 93 -11.66 23.27 28.13
CA ASP A 93 -12.90 23.56 27.44
C ASP A 93 -13.43 24.92 27.91
N THR A 94 -13.03 25.98 27.21
CA THR A 94 -13.41 27.36 27.51
C THR A 94 -14.91 27.59 27.34
N LYS A 95 -15.56 26.85 26.44
CA LYS A 95 -16.99 26.94 26.16
C LYS A 95 -17.81 26.42 27.34
N THR A 96 -17.53 25.19 27.79
CA THR A 96 -18.20 24.58 28.95
C THR A 96 -17.85 25.31 30.25
N THR A 97 -16.62 25.80 30.36
CA THR A 97 -16.17 26.61 31.51
C THR A 97 -16.94 27.94 31.58
N ARG A 98 -17.08 28.65 30.45
CA ARG A 98 -17.90 29.86 30.34
C ARG A 98 -19.35 29.57 30.71
N ASP A 99 -19.94 28.50 30.17
CA ASP A 99 -21.34 28.16 30.44
C ASP A 99 -21.57 27.88 31.92
N SER A 100 -20.64 27.17 32.56
CA SER A 100 -20.66 26.94 34.01
C SER A 100 -20.57 28.24 34.80
N ALA A 101 -19.69 29.15 34.39
CA ALA A 101 -19.54 30.47 35.01
C ALA A 101 -20.76 31.39 34.80
N TYR A 102 -21.39 31.34 33.63
CA TYR A 102 -22.59 32.12 33.32
C TYR A 102 -23.83 31.61 34.06
N ASN A 103 -23.98 30.30 34.17
CA ASN A 103 -25.14 29.67 34.81
C ASN A 103 -25.11 29.70 36.34
N LEU A 104 -23.96 30.01 36.94
CA LEU A 104 -23.82 30.23 38.38
C LEU A 104 -24.85 31.28 38.83
N GLY A 105 -25.57 31.02 39.92
CA GLY A 105 -26.62 31.91 40.44
C GLY A 105 -27.88 32.06 39.56
N ARG A 106 -28.01 31.33 38.44
CA ARG A 106 -29.16 31.40 37.50
C ARG A 106 -29.95 30.09 37.38
N ASN A 107 -29.34 28.96 37.70
CA ASN A 107 -29.97 27.63 37.60
C ASN A 107 -30.65 27.16 38.90
N LYS A 108 -30.83 28.05 39.88
CA LYS A 108 -31.43 27.76 41.19
C LYS A 108 -32.66 28.64 41.43
N ASN A 109 -33.46 28.28 42.44
CA ASN A 109 -34.58 29.13 42.88
C ASN A 109 -34.10 30.56 43.17
N ILE A 110 -34.94 31.56 42.90
CA ILE A 110 -34.60 33.00 42.91
C ILE A 110 -33.77 33.41 44.15
N LEU A 111 -34.17 32.98 45.35
CA LEU A 111 -33.45 33.29 46.60
C LEU A 111 -32.05 32.64 46.68
N ALA A 112 -31.91 31.40 46.21
CA ALA A 112 -30.64 30.68 46.24
C ALA A 112 -29.68 31.20 45.16
N GLY A 113 -30.20 31.56 43.97
CA GLY A 113 -29.40 32.18 42.91
C GLY A 113 -28.87 33.56 43.32
N LEU A 114 -29.70 34.37 43.96
CA LEU A 114 -29.32 35.67 44.50
C LEU A 114 -28.28 35.56 45.62
N TYR A 115 -28.41 34.57 46.51
CA TYR A 115 -27.40 34.28 47.53
C TYR A 115 -26.04 33.95 46.90
N GLU A 116 -26.00 33.13 45.84
CA GLU A 116 -24.75 32.83 45.12
C GLU A 116 -24.12 34.08 44.50
N GLN A 117 -24.92 34.92 43.84
CA GLN A 117 -24.44 36.18 43.25
C GLN A 117 -23.85 37.14 44.29
N ILE A 118 -24.52 37.28 45.45
CA ILE A 118 -24.02 38.09 46.56
C ILE A 118 -22.76 37.46 47.15
N SER A 119 -22.73 36.12 47.27
CA SER A 119 -21.63 35.41 47.90
C SER A 119 -20.32 35.54 47.11
N VAL A 120 -20.38 35.54 45.78
CA VAL A 120 -19.23 35.77 44.88
C VAL A 120 -18.60 37.15 45.12
N LEU A 121 -19.40 38.17 45.42
CA LEU A 121 -18.94 39.54 45.64
C LEU A 121 -18.30 39.75 47.01
N PHE A 122 -18.86 39.14 48.06
CA PHE A 122 -18.43 39.38 49.44
C PHE A 122 -17.49 38.30 50.00
N PHE A 123 -17.50 37.08 49.44
CA PHE A 123 -16.65 35.98 49.90
C PHE A 123 -15.63 35.58 48.82
N GLN A 124 -14.38 35.97 49.02
CA GLN A 124 -13.26 35.68 48.11
C GLN A 124 -13.07 34.18 47.79
N ARG A 125 -13.54 33.26 48.64
CA ARG A 125 -13.42 31.82 48.37
C ARG A 125 -14.41 31.29 47.32
N GLN A 126 -15.49 32.02 47.06
CA GLN A 126 -16.56 31.58 46.16
C GLN A 126 -16.52 32.30 44.81
N ASN A 127 -15.53 33.16 44.59
CA ASN A 127 -15.41 33.95 43.38
C ASN A 127 -14.60 33.26 42.26
N ASN A 128 -14.25 31.98 42.40
CA ASN A 128 -13.46 31.26 41.41
C ASN A 128 -14.19 29.99 40.94
N VAL A 129 -14.33 29.84 39.62
CA VAL A 129 -14.86 28.62 38.98
C VAL A 129 -13.71 27.83 38.41
N ALA A 130 -13.69 26.52 38.69
CA ALA A 130 -12.66 25.63 38.15
C ALA A 130 -12.86 25.46 36.63
N PRO A 131 -11.80 25.58 35.82
CA PRO A 131 -11.87 25.27 34.41
C PRO A 131 -12.13 23.78 34.18
N VAL A 132 -12.87 23.47 33.12
CA VAL A 132 -13.09 22.09 32.67
C VAL A 132 -11.87 21.64 31.87
N ILE A 133 -11.11 20.72 32.43
CA ILE A 133 -9.85 20.22 31.86
C ILE A 133 -10.10 18.87 31.20
N MET A 134 -9.62 18.73 29.96
CA MET A 134 -9.60 17.48 29.20
C MET A 134 -8.14 17.08 28.97
N ILE A 135 -7.84 15.79 29.14
CA ILE A 135 -6.51 15.23 28.90
C ILE A 135 -6.68 14.09 27.91
N ASP A 136 -6.00 14.18 26.77
CA ASP A 136 -5.86 13.06 25.86
C ASP A 136 -4.87 12.05 26.45
N MET A 137 -5.39 10.91 26.89
CA MET A 137 -4.59 9.88 27.57
C MET A 137 -3.61 9.18 26.62
N GLU A 138 -3.92 9.09 25.33
CA GLU A 138 -3.04 8.46 24.35
C GLU A 138 -1.85 9.36 24.03
N GLU A 139 -2.12 10.66 23.79
CA GLU A 139 -1.08 11.65 23.54
C GLU A 139 -0.20 11.86 24.77
N PHE A 140 -0.79 11.94 25.97
CA PHE A 140 -0.05 12.03 27.22
C PHE A 140 0.87 10.83 27.43
N ALA A 141 0.37 9.61 27.22
CA ALA A 141 1.15 8.38 27.37
C ALA A 141 2.31 8.33 26.36
N ARG A 142 2.04 8.65 25.09
CA ARG A 142 3.04 8.65 24.02
C ARG A 142 4.16 9.67 24.31
N LEU A 143 3.80 10.92 24.60
CA LEU A 143 4.80 11.97 24.80
C LEU A 143 5.64 11.74 26.07
N THR A 144 5.01 11.30 27.17
CA THR A 144 5.75 10.97 28.39
C THR A 144 6.67 9.76 28.18
N HIS A 145 6.27 8.74 27.43
CA HIS A 145 7.16 7.65 27.03
C HIS A 145 8.35 8.16 26.23
N ASP A 146 8.11 8.93 25.15
CA ASP A 146 9.16 9.45 24.28
C ASP A 146 10.18 10.30 25.05
N ARG A 147 9.70 11.20 25.93
CA ARG A 147 10.54 12.16 26.65
C ARG A 147 11.26 11.57 27.85
N PHE A 148 10.72 10.52 28.46
CA PHE A 148 11.30 9.90 29.66
C PHE A 148 12.11 8.64 29.38
N SER A 149 11.95 8.01 28.22
CA SER A 149 12.64 6.76 27.85
C SER A 149 14.16 6.77 28.05
N GLY A 150 14.82 7.93 27.88
CA GLY A 150 16.26 8.08 28.10
C GLY A 150 16.69 8.40 29.53
N LEU A 151 15.74 8.63 30.44
CA LEU A 151 15.95 9.00 31.85
C LEU A 151 15.42 7.95 32.83
N GLU A 152 14.53 7.08 32.36
CA GLU A 152 14.01 5.92 33.10
C GLU A 152 14.94 4.72 32.93
N SER A 153 14.86 3.79 33.89
CA SER A 153 15.47 2.47 33.78
C SER A 153 14.35 1.46 33.95
N PRO A 154 13.55 1.15 32.91
CA PRO A 154 12.39 0.27 33.04
C PRO A 154 12.77 -1.13 33.51
N ALA A 155 11.83 -1.83 34.14
CA ALA A 155 12.05 -3.21 34.56
C ALA A 155 12.27 -4.13 33.35
N GLU A 156 13.18 -5.09 33.51
CA GLU A 156 13.44 -6.09 32.49
C GLU A 156 12.84 -7.44 32.90
N ASN A 157 11.95 -7.94 32.05
CA ASN A 157 11.32 -9.24 32.23
C ASN A 157 12.33 -10.40 32.16
N ALA A 158 12.02 -11.48 32.87
CA ALA A 158 12.73 -12.74 32.71
C ALA A 158 12.54 -13.24 31.27
N SER A 159 13.62 -13.66 30.63
CA SER A 159 13.61 -14.11 29.24
C SER A 159 14.43 -15.37 29.05
N LEU A 160 14.29 -15.99 27.87
CA LEU A 160 15.00 -17.21 27.50
C LEU A 160 15.90 -16.93 26.30
N ILE A 161 17.18 -17.26 26.42
CA ILE A 161 18.17 -17.16 25.34
C ILE A 161 18.74 -18.56 25.06
N TYR A 162 18.78 -18.96 23.80
CA TYR A 162 19.35 -20.26 23.43
C TYR A 162 20.87 -20.24 23.55
N ASN A 163 21.43 -21.13 24.37
CA ASN A 163 22.86 -21.30 24.51
C ASN A 163 23.34 -22.46 23.63
N ALA A 164 23.94 -22.14 22.48
CA ALA A 164 24.40 -23.14 21.51
C ALA A 164 25.44 -24.14 22.08
N LYS A 165 26.25 -23.74 23.06
CA LYS A 165 27.25 -24.61 23.70
C LYS A 165 26.60 -25.63 24.64
N MET A 166 25.59 -25.19 25.40
CA MET A 166 24.84 -26.05 26.32
C MET A 166 23.69 -26.80 25.64
N ARG A 167 23.32 -26.39 24.41
CA ARG A 167 22.17 -26.91 23.64
C ARG A 167 20.84 -26.81 24.38
N ASP A 168 20.67 -25.75 25.16
CA ASP A 168 19.50 -25.53 26.02
C ASP A 168 19.17 -24.04 26.14
N TRP A 169 17.94 -23.73 26.55
CA TRP A 169 17.48 -22.37 26.82
C TRP A 169 17.94 -21.92 28.22
N GLN A 170 18.71 -20.86 28.26
CA GLN A 170 19.18 -20.23 29.47
C GLN A 170 18.22 -19.12 29.90
N ILE A 171 17.81 -19.15 31.17
CA ILE A 171 16.98 -18.11 31.77
C ILE A 171 17.86 -16.90 32.07
N VAL A 172 17.48 -15.75 31.54
CA VAL A 172 17.99 -14.45 31.95
C VAL A 172 17.11 -13.96 33.08
N ALA A 173 17.71 -13.72 34.24
CA ALA A 173 16.99 -13.26 35.42
C ALA A 173 16.38 -11.87 35.19
N PRO A 174 15.17 -11.61 35.72
CA PRO A 174 14.55 -10.31 35.59
C PRO A 174 15.32 -9.25 36.40
N ARG A 175 15.22 -7.98 36.00
CA ARG A 175 15.82 -6.86 36.72
C ARG A 175 14.75 -5.83 37.07
N GLU A 176 14.73 -5.41 38.33
CA GLU A 176 13.89 -4.29 38.78
C GLU A 176 14.36 -2.99 38.13
N GLY A 177 13.40 -2.10 37.91
CA GLY A 177 13.62 -0.80 37.30
C GLY A 177 13.07 0.35 38.13
N GLU A 178 13.25 1.54 37.60
CA GLU A 178 12.64 2.78 38.09
C GLU A 178 12.00 3.51 36.91
N ALA A 179 10.73 3.87 37.08
CA ALA A 179 9.96 4.63 36.11
C ALA A 179 9.32 5.85 36.79
N PHE A 180 9.02 6.89 36.03
CA PHE A 180 8.32 8.05 36.56
C PHE A 180 6.86 7.73 36.84
N ASP A 181 6.38 8.25 37.96
CA ASP A 181 4.98 8.18 38.37
C ASP A 181 4.14 9.11 37.47
N ARG A 182 3.70 8.55 36.34
CA ARG A 182 2.87 9.24 35.34
C ARG A 182 1.52 9.65 35.92
N GLU A 183 0.99 8.90 36.87
CA GLU A 183 -0.30 9.21 37.50
C GLU A 183 -0.17 10.40 38.45
N LYS A 184 0.89 10.44 39.26
CA LYS A 184 1.20 11.62 40.08
C LYS A 184 1.48 12.85 39.22
N LEU A 185 2.26 12.69 38.14
CA LEU A 185 2.52 13.78 37.19
C LEU A 185 1.21 14.33 36.62
N ARG A 186 0.30 13.44 36.19
CA ARG A 186 -1.01 13.82 35.65
C ARG A 186 -1.84 14.61 36.66
N GLU A 187 -1.90 14.15 37.92
CA GLU A 187 -2.60 14.86 38.99
C GLU A 187 -1.95 16.21 39.33
N ASP A 188 -0.62 16.28 39.33
CA ASP A 188 0.12 17.50 39.62
C ASP A 188 -0.01 18.56 38.52
N ILE A 189 -0.09 18.14 37.25
CA ILE A 189 -0.40 19.05 36.14
C ILE A 189 -1.86 19.49 36.23
N LYS A 190 -2.81 18.56 36.44
CA LYS A 190 -4.24 18.88 36.56
C LYS A 190 -4.49 19.95 37.65
N LYS A 191 -3.86 19.82 38.82
CA LYS A 191 -3.96 20.81 39.91
C LYS A 191 -3.45 22.20 39.47
N ARG A 192 -2.37 22.26 38.69
CA ARG A 192 -1.81 23.52 38.18
C ARG A 192 -2.66 24.12 37.06
N SER A 193 -3.23 23.30 36.18
CA SER A 193 -4.16 23.74 35.13
C SER A 193 -5.42 24.40 35.68
N VAL A 194 -5.87 24.03 36.88
CA VAL A 194 -7.02 24.68 37.56
C VAL A 194 -6.77 26.17 37.82
N ILE A 195 -5.52 26.56 38.04
CA ILE A 195 -5.11 27.93 38.36
C ILE A 195 -4.23 28.57 37.28
N LEU A 196 -4.09 27.92 36.11
CA LEU A 196 -3.20 28.35 35.02
C LEU A 196 -1.76 28.62 35.50
N ASP A 197 -1.28 27.81 36.45
CA ASP A 197 0.07 27.91 36.98
C ASP A 197 1.05 27.14 36.08
N SER A 198 2.25 27.69 35.92
CA SER A 198 3.35 27.14 35.13
C SER A 198 4.61 26.90 35.96
N SER A 199 4.46 26.87 37.30
CA SER A 199 5.53 26.48 38.22
C SER A 199 6.09 25.09 37.91
N ALA A 200 7.37 24.91 38.27
CA ALA A 200 8.07 23.66 38.04
C ALA A 200 7.40 22.47 38.77
N ILE A 201 7.48 21.28 38.16
CA ILE A 201 6.99 20.03 38.73
C ILE A 201 8.19 19.10 38.96
N GLU A 202 8.32 18.57 40.17
CA GLU A 202 9.33 17.57 40.49
C GLU A 202 8.81 16.18 40.10
N LEU A 203 9.53 15.49 39.23
CA LEU A 203 9.18 14.14 38.81
C LEU A 203 9.49 13.15 39.94
N ALA A 204 8.51 12.33 40.30
CA ALA A 204 8.69 11.26 41.26
C ALA A 204 8.97 9.94 40.54
N LEU A 205 9.95 9.20 41.04
CA LEU A 205 10.19 7.83 40.63
C LEU A 205 9.39 6.87 41.49
N ILE A 206 8.87 5.84 40.84
CA ILE A 206 8.30 4.66 41.46
C ILE A 206 9.12 3.45 41.03
N LYS A 207 9.16 2.44 41.91
CA LYS A 207 9.76 1.15 41.56
C LYS A 207 8.92 0.51 40.46
N ASP A 208 9.60 0.16 39.38
CA ASP A 208 9.03 -0.62 38.30
C ASP A 208 9.43 -2.08 38.50
N TYR A 209 8.45 -2.98 38.45
CA TYR A 209 8.66 -4.40 38.72
C TYR A 209 8.44 -5.20 37.44
N PRO A 210 9.32 -6.18 37.17
CA PRO A 210 9.19 -7.03 36.00
C PRO A 210 7.90 -7.85 36.08
N GLU A 211 7.14 -7.85 35.00
CA GLU A 211 5.89 -8.61 34.88
C GLU A 211 6.13 -10.12 34.86
N ILE A 212 7.25 -10.56 34.26
CA ILE A 212 7.62 -11.98 34.13
C ILE A 212 8.80 -12.27 35.04
N LEU A 213 8.57 -13.15 36.00
CA LEU A 213 9.60 -13.70 36.88
C LEU A 213 10.12 -15.04 36.35
N VAL A 214 11.17 -15.56 36.99
CA VAL A 214 11.82 -16.83 36.62
C VAL A 214 10.81 -17.98 36.49
N ASP A 215 9.84 -18.07 37.41
CA ASP A 215 8.82 -19.14 37.37
C ASP A 215 7.94 -19.05 36.12
N GLY A 216 7.66 -17.84 35.61
CA GLY A 216 6.89 -17.61 34.38
C GLY A 216 7.60 -18.02 33.09
N THR A 217 8.88 -18.40 33.16
CA THR A 217 9.66 -18.88 32.01
C THR A 217 9.72 -20.41 31.89
N ARG A 218 9.33 -21.15 32.94
CA ARG A 218 9.51 -22.61 32.99
C ARG A 218 8.71 -23.35 31.91
N ASP A 219 7.42 -23.05 31.83
CA ASP A 219 6.52 -23.68 30.85
C ASP A 219 6.97 -23.36 29.42
N ALA A 220 7.40 -22.12 29.18
CA ALA A 220 7.92 -21.67 27.90
C ALA A 220 9.17 -22.44 27.48
N ARG A 221 10.13 -22.61 28.41
CA ARG A 221 11.34 -23.40 28.17
C ARG A 221 11.00 -24.85 27.84
N ASP A 222 10.06 -25.45 28.55
CA ASP A 222 9.66 -26.84 28.31
C ASP A 222 8.98 -27.01 26.95
N VAL A 223 8.11 -26.08 26.54
CA VAL A 223 7.51 -26.06 25.19
C VAL A 223 8.59 -25.90 24.12
N ALA A 224 9.51 -24.94 24.29
CA ALA A 224 10.58 -24.68 23.34
C ALA A 224 11.50 -25.91 23.18
N ASN A 225 11.86 -26.58 24.27
CA ASN A 225 12.64 -27.82 24.22
C ASN A 225 11.88 -28.95 23.52
N ARG A 226 10.57 -29.10 23.75
CA ARG A 226 9.75 -30.07 23.01
C ARG A 226 9.75 -29.81 21.50
N ILE A 227 9.65 -28.55 21.06
CA ILE A 227 9.75 -28.17 19.64
C ILE A 227 11.09 -28.64 19.06
N LEU A 228 12.19 -28.38 19.78
CA LEU A 228 13.54 -28.75 19.34
C LEU A 228 13.78 -30.27 19.35
N ASP A 229 13.17 -31.01 20.27
CA ASP A 229 13.29 -32.47 20.38
C ASP A 229 12.41 -33.22 19.37
N ASN A 230 11.33 -32.58 18.93
CA ASN A 230 10.47 -33.10 17.87
C ASN A 230 10.98 -32.79 16.46
N ALA A 231 12.03 -31.99 16.31
CA ALA A 231 12.73 -31.82 15.05
C ALA A 231 13.31 -33.16 14.53
N PRO A 232 13.46 -33.34 13.20
CA PRO A 232 13.09 -32.42 12.13
C PRO A 232 11.60 -32.40 11.81
N TYR A 233 11.11 -31.26 11.30
CA TYR A 233 9.83 -31.14 10.61
C TYR A 233 10.05 -31.10 9.10
N PHE A 234 9.06 -31.52 8.31
CA PHE A 234 9.18 -31.61 6.86
C PHE A 234 8.12 -30.75 6.19
N LEU A 235 8.55 -29.81 5.37
CA LEU A 235 7.67 -29.13 4.42
C LEU A 235 7.53 -30.02 3.19
N THR A 236 6.31 -30.21 2.72
CA THR A 236 6.04 -31.06 1.56
C THR A 236 5.24 -30.31 0.51
N TYR A 237 5.63 -30.48 -0.74
CA TYR A 237 4.90 -30.00 -1.91
C TYR A 237 4.76 -31.15 -2.91
N GLN A 238 3.54 -31.38 -3.40
CA GLN A 238 3.25 -32.38 -4.42
C GLN A 238 2.86 -31.67 -5.72
N VAL A 239 3.61 -31.92 -6.78
CA VAL A 239 3.28 -31.41 -8.11
C VAL A 239 2.17 -32.29 -8.69
N LYS A 240 0.96 -31.75 -8.73
CA LYS A 240 -0.15 -32.41 -9.44
C LYS A 240 0.01 -32.18 -10.94
N ASN A 241 0.55 -33.16 -11.66
CA ASN A 241 0.60 -33.13 -13.12
C ASN A 241 -0.80 -33.42 -13.67
N GLN A 242 -1.44 -32.43 -14.29
CA GLN A 242 -2.80 -32.57 -14.83
C GLN A 242 -2.84 -33.24 -16.22
N ASN A 243 -1.69 -33.47 -16.88
CA ASN A 243 -1.64 -33.78 -18.32
C ASN A 243 -0.94 -35.10 -18.71
N THR A 244 -0.68 -36.03 -17.77
CA THR A 244 -0.17 -37.36 -18.12
C THR A 244 -0.94 -38.46 -17.40
N SER A 245 -1.26 -39.53 -18.13
CA SER A 245 -1.67 -40.84 -17.59
C SER A 245 -0.55 -41.53 -16.79
N ASP A 246 0.59 -40.87 -16.65
CA ASP A 246 1.74 -41.27 -15.86
C ASP A 246 1.69 -40.52 -14.52
N GLN A 247 1.35 -41.24 -13.45
CA GLN A 247 1.25 -40.76 -12.07
C GLN A 247 2.62 -40.70 -11.40
N SER A 248 3.63 -40.15 -12.07
CA SER A 248 4.88 -39.82 -11.38
C SER A 248 4.67 -38.53 -10.59
N GLU A 249 4.26 -38.66 -9.33
CA GLU A 249 4.16 -37.55 -8.39
C GLU A 249 5.56 -37.03 -8.05
N GLU A 250 5.96 -35.90 -8.62
CA GLU A 250 7.15 -35.21 -8.14
C GLU A 250 6.85 -34.60 -6.78
N ARG A 251 7.48 -35.17 -5.74
CA ARG A 251 7.31 -34.76 -4.35
C ARG A 251 8.57 -34.06 -3.88
N HIS A 252 8.45 -32.77 -3.64
CA HIS A 252 9.50 -32.00 -3.00
C HIS A 252 9.32 -32.03 -1.48
N SER A 253 10.42 -32.18 -0.76
CA SER A 253 10.43 -32.07 0.69
C SER A 253 11.63 -31.28 1.18
N TRP A 254 11.38 -30.33 2.08
CA TRP A 254 12.41 -29.51 2.73
C TRP A 254 12.40 -29.79 4.23
N ASN A 255 13.60 -29.90 4.80
CA ASN A 255 13.80 -30.15 6.20
C ASN A 255 13.84 -28.84 6.99
N ILE A 256 13.08 -28.77 8.08
CA ILE A 256 13.21 -27.77 9.14
C ILE A 256 13.91 -28.47 10.31
N ASP A 257 15.22 -28.25 10.40
CA ASP A 257 16.07 -28.88 11.40
C ASP A 257 16.07 -28.12 12.73
N ARG A 258 16.80 -28.68 13.70
CA ARG A 258 16.90 -28.11 15.05
C ARG A 258 17.54 -26.72 15.03
N GLU A 259 18.56 -26.51 14.20
CA GLU A 259 19.28 -25.23 14.12
C GLU A 259 18.36 -24.13 13.59
N THR A 260 17.61 -24.41 12.53
CA THR A 260 16.59 -23.52 11.98
C THR A 260 15.54 -23.15 13.03
N LEU A 261 15.05 -24.13 13.81
CA LEU A 261 14.06 -23.87 14.86
C LEU A 261 14.60 -23.02 16.02
N THR A 262 15.89 -23.13 16.36
CA THR A 262 16.47 -22.29 17.42
C THR A 262 16.44 -20.81 17.04
N ASP A 263 16.53 -20.49 15.75
CA ASP A 263 16.39 -19.13 15.25
C ASP A 263 14.92 -18.70 15.19
N TRP A 264 13.99 -19.61 14.87
CA TRP A 264 12.57 -19.29 14.73
C TRP A 264 11.81 -19.16 16.05
N ILE A 265 12.23 -19.86 17.10
CA ILE A 265 11.52 -19.80 18.39
C ILE A 265 11.64 -18.38 18.98
N SER A 266 10.49 -17.75 19.18
CA SER A 266 10.35 -16.45 19.79
C SER A 266 9.50 -16.55 21.06
N PHE A 267 9.77 -15.66 22.01
CA PHE A 267 9.04 -15.59 23.25
C PHE A 267 8.35 -14.24 23.40
N SER A 268 7.09 -14.26 23.80
CA SER A 268 6.31 -13.05 24.04
C SER A 268 5.59 -13.13 25.37
N PRO A 269 5.55 -12.04 26.16
CA PRO A 269 4.67 -11.93 27.32
C PRO A 269 3.21 -12.20 26.93
N THR A 270 2.48 -12.89 27.79
CA THR A 270 1.01 -12.99 27.69
C THR A 270 0.40 -12.17 28.82
N SER A 271 -0.39 -11.14 28.49
CA SER A 271 -1.25 -10.52 29.49
C SER A 271 -2.27 -11.57 29.94
N LYS A 272 -2.47 -11.72 31.25
CA LYS A 272 -3.71 -12.33 31.72
C LYS A 272 -4.82 -11.33 31.39
N ASP A 273 -5.37 -11.42 30.18
CA ASP A 273 -6.61 -10.73 29.88
C ASP A 273 -7.70 -11.25 30.82
N SER A 274 -8.40 -10.28 31.37
CA SER A 274 -9.42 -10.32 32.38
C SER A 274 -10.66 -11.11 31.95
N ASP A 275 -10.63 -12.43 32.13
CA ASP A 275 -11.84 -13.27 32.04
C ASP A 275 -12.16 -14.10 33.31
N ASP A 276 -11.31 -14.03 34.34
CA ASP A 276 -11.63 -14.66 35.64
C ASP A 276 -12.25 -13.66 36.61
N ASN A 277 -13.58 -13.48 36.50
CA ASN A 277 -14.44 -12.96 37.57
C ASN A 277 -14.53 -13.95 38.74
N ASN A 278 -13.40 -14.29 39.36
CA ASN A 278 -13.42 -15.01 40.62
C ASN A 278 -12.40 -14.42 41.59
N GLY A 279 -12.94 -13.66 42.54
CA GLY A 279 -12.19 -12.99 43.59
C GLY A 279 -11.29 -13.96 44.34
N SER A 280 -9.99 -13.87 44.07
CA SER A 280 -8.96 -14.42 44.94
C SER A 280 -7.73 -13.50 44.92
N ASN A 281 -7.41 -13.05 46.13
CA ASN A 281 -6.20 -12.37 46.62
C ASN A 281 -5.31 -11.56 45.63
N PRO A 282 -5.16 -10.23 45.82
CA PRO A 282 -4.37 -9.36 44.93
C PRO A 282 -2.84 -9.54 45.01
N LEU A 283 -2.35 -10.57 45.71
CA LEU A 283 -0.92 -10.85 45.88
C LEU A 283 -0.43 -12.11 45.14
N SER A 284 -1.31 -12.84 44.44
CA SER A 284 -0.96 -14.04 43.66
C SER A 284 -1.03 -13.84 42.14
N THR A 285 -1.23 -12.61 41.68
CA THR A 285 -1.50 -12.28 40.26
C THR A 285 -0.33 -11.62 39.53
N MET A 286 0.81 -11.38 40.19
CA MET A 286 2.00 -10.73 39.61
C MET A 286 3.02 -11.71 39.01
N SER A 287 2.59 -12.62 38.14
CA SER A 287 3.56 -13.38 37.33
C SER A 287 2.94 -13.64 35.97
N GLY A 288 3.24 -12.75 35.03
CA GLY A 288 3.02 -12.99 33.61
C GLY A 288 3.74 -14.27 33.19
N ILE A 289 3.12 -15.00 32.26
CA ILE A 289 3.69 -16.23 31.71
C ILE A 289 4.27 -15.89 30.33
N LEU A 290 5.44 -16.44 30.05
CA LEU A 290 6.07 -16.32 28.75
C LEU A 290 5.46 -17.36 27.80
N ASN A 291 4.95 -16.94 26.64
CA ASN A 291 4.43 -17.86 25.63
C ASN A 291 5.47 -18.10 24.54
N VAL A 292 5.41 -19.27 23.90
CA VAL A 292 6.27 -19.68 22.80
C VAL A 292 5.53 -19.55 21.48
N SER A 293 6.15 -18.90 20.53
CA SER A 293 5.68 -18.82 19.15
C SER A 293 6.85 -19.02 18.19
N LEU A 294 6.55 -19.18 16.91
CA LEU A 294 7.57 -19.13 15.86
C LEU A 294 7.48 -17.80 15.12
N ASP A 295 8.62 -17.15 14.97
CA ASP A 295 8.82 -15.89 14.24
C ASP A 295 8.45 -16.08 12.76
N LYS A 296 7.33 -15.46 12.38
CA LYS A 296 6.77 -15.57 11.03
C LYS A 296 7.67 -14.96 9.96
N GLU A 297 8.43 -13.91 10.28
CA GLU A 297 9.31 -13.26 9.29
C GLU A 297 10.49 -14.17 8.94
N LYS A 298 11.05 -14.87 9.92
CA LYS A 298 12.12 -15.86 9.67
C LYS A 298 11.61 -17.04 8.85
N ILE A 299 10.40 -17.54 9.14
CA ILE A 299 9.76 -18.59 8.34
C ILE A 299 9.53 -18.10 6.90
N ARG A 300 9.05 -16.86 6.71
CA ARG A 300 8.89 -16.27 5.38
C ARG A 300 10.20 -16.17 4.62
N GLY A 301 11.29 -15.76 5.28
CA GLY A 301 12.62 -15.75 4.70
C GLY A 301 13.06 -17.13 4.19
N PHE A 302 12.81 -18.18 4.96
CA PHE A 302 13.04 -19.56 4.52
C PHE A 302 12.17 -19.95 3.33
N LEU A 303 10.88 -19.62 3.37
CA LEU A 303 9.93 -19.88 2.28
C LEU A 303 10.33 -19.17 0.98
N MET A 304 10.86 -17.94 1.06
CA MET A 304 11.38 -17.22 -0.10
C MET A 304 12.57 -17.94 -0.76
N ASN A 305 13.46 -18.57 0.03
CA ASN A 305 14.60 -19.31 -0.50
C ASN A 305 14.20 -20.58 -1.27
N ILE A 306 13.14 -21.26 -0.83
CA ILE A 306 12.63 -22.45 -1.54
C ILE A 306 11.64 -22.10 -2.65
N SER A 307 11.12 -20.87 -2.68
CA SER A 307 10.11 -20.45 -3.63
C SER A 307 10.50 -20.62 -5.11
N PRO A 308 11.76 -20.48 -5.56
CA PRO A 308 12.11 -20.74 -6.96
C PRO A 308 11.94 -22.19 -7.41
N ALA A 309 11.96 -23.15 -6.47
CA ALA A 309 11.72 -24.56 -6.77
C ALA A 309 10.21 -24.91 -6.85
N ILE A 310 9.34 -23.98 -6.44
CA ILE A 310 7.88 -24.17 -6.38
C ILE A 310 7.19 -23.28 -7.41
N ASN A 311 7.60 -22.01 -7.45
CA ASN A 311 6.99 -20.99 -8.29
C ASN A 311 7.30 -21.27 -9.75
N ARG A 312 6.24 -21.27 -10.56
CA ARG A 312 6.35 -21.34 -12.01
C ARG A 312 5.32 -20.42 -12.64
N ASP A 313 5.73 -19.68 -13.65
CA ASP A 313 4.80 -18.88 -14.44
C ASP A 313 3.87 -19.78 -15.27
N PRO A 314 2.64 -19.33 -15.54
CA PRO A 314 1.78 -20.05 -16.48
C PRO A 314 2.39 -20.05 -17.88
N VAL A 315 2.26 -21.17 -18.58
CA VAL A 315 2.73 -21.35 -19.95
C VAL A 315 1.52 -21.51 -20.85
N ASP A 316 1.38 -20.62 -21.82
CA ASP A 316 0.30 -20.65 -22.81
C ASP A 316 0.43 -21.85 -23.76
N ALA A 317 -0.71 -22.36 -24.23
CA ALA A 317 -0.74 -23.33 -25.30
C ALA A 317 -0.16 -22.70 -26.58
N GLN A 318 0.75 -23.42 -27.23
CA GLN A 318 1.27 -22.99 -28.53
C GLN A 318 0.36 -23.53 -29.62
N LEU A 319 -0.09 -22.64 -30.51
CA LEU A 319 -1.03 -22.98 -31.58
C LEU A 319 -0.30 -23.09 -32.92
N THR A 320 -0.66 -24.08 -33.73
CA THR A 320 -0.18 -24.28 -35.10
C THR A 320 -1.35 -24.56 -36.04
N MET A 321 -1.17 -24.32 -37.34
CA MET A 321 -2.19 -24.56 -38.35
C MET A 321 -1.92 -25.87 -39.09
N SER A 322 -2.89 -26.77 -39.09
CA SER A 322 -2.87 -28.00 -39.90
C SER A 322 -4.18 -28.17 -40.64
N GLY A 323 -4.13 -28.32 -41.97
CA GLY A 323 -5.33 -28.52 -42.81
C GLY A 323 -6.34 -27.36 -42.76
N GLY A 324 -5.89 -26.12 -42.54
CA GLY A 324 -6.77 -24.94 -42.44
C GLY A 324 -7.47 -24.77 -41.10
N LYS A 325 -7.16 -25.58 -40.08
CA LYS A 325 -7.66 -25.46 -38.71
C LYS A 325 -6.52 -25.17 -37.72
N VAL A 326 -6.86 -24.44 -36.66
CA VAL A 326 -5.98 -24.24 -35.51
C VAL A 326 -5.89 -25.55 -34.72
N THR A 327 -4.67 -25.97 -34.40
CA THR A 327 -4.34 -27.18 -33.64
C THR A 327 -3.31 -26.85 -32.56
N ILE A 328 -3.26 -27.65 -31.50
CA ILE A 328 -2.31 -27.46 -30.40
C ILE A 328 -0.96 -28.06 -30.80
N PHE A 329 0.07 -27.22 -30.82
CA PHE A 329 1.47 -27.64 -30.96
C PHE A 329 2.08 -28.03 -29.61
N ALA A 330 1.78 -27.28 -28.55
CA ALA A 330 2.23 -27.57 -27.19
C ALA A 330 1.11 -27.27 -26.18
N LEU A 331 0.94 -28.17 -25.20
CA LEU A 331 -0.06 -28.02 -24.14
C LEU A 331 0.29 -26.85 -23.22
N SER A 332 -0.74 -26.18 -22.74
CA SER A 332 -0.62 -25.15 -21.73
C SER A 332 -0.35 -25.73 -20.34
N GLN A 333 0.28 -24.94 -19.46
CA GLN A 333 0.54 -25.32 -18.07
C GLN A 333 0.10 -24.21 -17.12
N ASN A 334 -0.60 -24.57 -16.06
CA ASN A 334 -0.96 -23.64 -15.00
C ASN A 334 0.30 -23.19 -14.25
N GLY A 335 0.39 -21.89 -14.02
CA GLY A 335 1.36 -21.30 -13.12
C GLY A 335 1.06 -21.73 -11.68
N VAL A 336 2.09 -21.78 -10.85
CA VAL A 336 2.00 -22.07 -9.42
C VAL A 336 2.74 -20.99 -8.67
N GLN A 337 2.13 -20.48 -7.61
CA GLN A 337 2.71 -19.48 -6.74
C GLN A 337 2.61 -19.94 -5.28
N LEU A 338 3.72 -19.87 -4.55
CA LEU A 338 3.79 -20.09 -3.12
C LEU A 338 3.07 -18.96 -2.36
N GLU A 339 2.11 -19.33 -1.50
CA GLU A 339 1.47 -18.42 -0.55
C GLU A 339 2.30 -18.37 0.74
N ALA A 340 3.34 -17.54 0.74
CA ALA A 340 4.32 -17.50 1.82
C ALA A 340 3.71 -17.13 3.17
N GLU A 341 2.79 -16.17 3.22
CA GLU A 341 2.15 -15.72 4.47
C GLU A 341 1.27 -16.81 5.08
N LEU A 342 0.37 -17.38 4.27
CA LEU A 342 -0.53 -18.46 4.72
C LEU A 342 0.26 -19.71 5.13
N THR A 343 1.34 -20.02 4.40
CA THR A 343 2.21 -21.15 4.72
C THR A 343 2.97 -20.89 6.01
N ALA A 344 3.53 -19.69 6.23
CA ALA A 344 4.24 -19.34 7.46
C ALA A 344 3.33 -19.44 8.69
N ASP A 345 2.11 -18.96 8.58
CA ASP A 345 1.12 -19.06 9.64
C ASP A 345 0.70 -20.51 9.93
N LYS A 346 0.53 -21.35 8.88
CA LYS A 346 0.28 -22.79 9.03
C LYS A 346 1.45 -23.50 9.71
N ILE A 347 2.69 -23.14 9.40
CA ILE A 347 3.89 -23.69 10.05
C ILE A 347 3.93 -23.29 11.52
N SER A 348 3.80 -21.98 11.81
CA SER A 348 3.86 -21.44 13.17
C SER A 348 2.80 -22.08 14.07
N ARG A 349 1.54 -22.12 13.62
CA ARG A 349 0.44 -22.76 14.37
C ARG A 349 0.60 -24.28 14.46
N GLY A 350 1.00 -24.92 13.37
CA GLY A 350 1.17 -26.37 13.30
C GLY A 350 2.23 -26.87 14.29
N ILE A 351 3.42 -26.29 14.25
CA ILE A 351 4.52 -26.68 15.15
C ILE A 351 4.19 -26.32 16.60
N THR A 352 3.67 -25.12 16.87
CA THR A 352 3.37 -24.72 18.25
C THR A 352 2.28 -25.61 18.87
N ARG A 353 1.17 -25.86 18.17
CA ARG A 353 0.07 -26.72 18.67
C ARG A 353 0.50 -28.16 18.92
N LEU A 354 1.44 -28.70 18.14
CA LEU A 354 2.00 -30.03 18.34
C LEU A 354 2.94 -30.13 19.55
N ASN A 355 3.23 -29.03 20.26
CA ASN A 355 4.18 -29.04 21.36
C ASN A 355 3.62 -28.44 22.67
N THR A 356 2.36 -28.00 22.67
CA THR A 356 1.68 -27.49 23.87
C THR A 356 1.19 -28.60 24.81
N THR A 357 1.12 -29.86 24.36
CA THR A 357 0.80 -31.01 25.22
C THR A 357 2.01 -31.94 25.39
N SER A 358 2.09 -32.65 26.52
CA SER A 358 3.19 -33.58 26.84
C SER A 358 3.14 -34.90 26.04
N ILE A 359 2.31 -34.98 25.00
CA ILE A 359 2.07 -36.20 24.23
C ILE A 359 3.03 -36.25 23.04
N ARG A 360 3.73 -37.38 22.86
CA ARG A 360 4.58 -37.62 21.69
C ARG A 360 3.69 -37.91 20.47
N TYR A 361 3.77 -37.04 19.46
CA TYR A 361 2.92 -37.15 18.26
C TYR A 361 3.48 -38.11 17.20
N PRO A 362 2.63 -38.75 16.38
CA PRO A 362 3.06 -39.62 15.29
C PRO A 362 3.85 -38.88 14.20
N SER A 363 4.79 -39.57 13.54
CA SER A 363 5.65 -39.00 12.49
C SER A 363 4.89 -38.35 11.32
N SER A 364 3.65 -38.76 11.04
CA SER A 364 2.82 -38.19 9.98
C SER A 364 2.44 -36.73 10.23
N GLN A 365 2.35 -36.30 11.49
CA GLN A 365 2.01 -34.92 11.86
C GLN A 365 3.19 -33.95 11.76
N LYS A 366 4.41 -34.46 11.50
CA LYS A 366 5.59 -33.63 11.24
C LYS A 366 5.68 -33.14 9.80
N ASN A 367 4.78 -33.59 8.92
CA ASN A 367 4.70 -33.12 7.54
C ASN A 367 3.70 -31.96 7.44
N ILE A 368 4.19 -30.81 6.98
CA ILE A 368 3.40 -29.60 6.79
C ILE A 368 3.33 -29.32 5.30
N GLU A 369 2.13 -29.46 4.73
CA GLU A 369 1.90 -29.18 3.31
C GLU A 369 1.94 -27.68 3.03
N ILE A 370 2.74 -27.30 2.03
CA ILE A 370 2.87 -25.93 1.53
C ILE A 370 1.59 -25.48 0.85
N ILE A 371 1.18 -24.23 1.10
CA ILE A 371 0.01 -23.63 0.43
C ILE A 371 0.48 -22.95 -0.86
N VAL A 372 -0.13 -23.33 -1.98
CA VAL A 372 0.11 -22.71 -3.28
C VAL A 372 -1.21 -22.27 -3.91
N THR A 373 -1.14 -21.21 -4.72
CA THR A 373 -2.21 -20.81 -5.63
C THR A 373 -1.81 -21.13 -7.06
N THR A 374 -2.79 -21.52 -7.87
CA THR A 374 -2.58 -21.76 -9.31
C THR A 374 -3.10 -20.59 -10.11
N ARG A 375 -2.35 -20.18 -11.14
CA ARG A 375 -2.78 -19.17 -12.10
C ARG A 375 -2.96 -19.82 -13.47
N PRO A 376 -4.13 -19.71 -14.11
CA PRO A 376 -4.33 -20.28 -15.43
C PRO A 376 -3.50 -19.52 -16.48
N PRO A 377 -3.07 -20.19 -17.56
CA PRO A 377 -2.52 -19.54 -18.75
C PRO A 377 -3.57 -18.68 -19.43
N GLN A 378 -3.12 -17.69 -20.20
CA GLN A 378 -3.99 -16.86 -21.02
C GLN A 378 -4.62 -17.69 -22.16
N ILE A 379 -3.84 -18.61 -22.73
CA ILE A 379 -4.30 -19.58 -23.73
C ILE A 379 -4.24 -20.95 -23.06
N ALA A 380 -5.39 -21.43 -22.57
CA ALA A 380 -5.49 -22.73 -21.96
C ALA A 380 -5.89 -23.76 -23.02
N THR A 381 -5.33 -24.96 -22.94
CA THR A 381 -5.58 -26.01 -23.96
C THR A 381 -7.07 -26.38 -24.04
N ASP A 382 -7.78 -26.33 -22.93
CA ASP A 382 -9.20 -26.62 -22.79
C ASP A 382 -10.11 -25.48 -23.27
N ASN A 383 -9.59 -24.27 -23.53
CA ASN A 383 -10.39 -23.11 -23.92
C ASN A 383 -10.14 -22.61 -25.35
N ILE A 384 -9.34 -23.33 -26.15
CA ILE A 384 -8.94 -22.89 -27.50
C ILE A 384 -10.15 -22.65 -28.41
N ASP A 385 -11.17 -23.52 -28.33
CA ASP A 385 -12.38 -23.39 -29.15
C ASP A 385 -13.16 -22.10 -28.83
N THR A 386 -12.98 -21.52 -27.64
CA THR A 386 -13.61 -20.26 -27.22
C THR A 386 -12.87 -19.01 -27.71
N LEU A 387 -11.65 -19.16 -28.26
CA LEU A 387 -10.84 -18.02 -28.70
C LEU A 387 -11.33 -17.37 -30.00
N GLY A 388 -12.26 -18.03 -30.72
CA GLY A 388 -12.83 -17.50 -31.95
C GLY A 388 -11.87 -17.51 -33.15
N LEU A 389 -10.86 -18.37 -33.16
CA LEU A 389 -9.85 -18.44 -34.23
C LEU A 389 -10.33 -19.32 -35.39
N THR A 390 -11.37 -18.88 -36.10
CA THR A 390 -12.09 -19.70 -37.08
C THR A 390 -11.65 -19.49 -38.54
N SER A 391 -11.07 -18.34 -38.86
CA SER A 391 -10.77 -17.94 -40.24
C SER A 391 -9.44 -17.19 -40.36
N LEU A 392 -8.79 -17.27 -41.52
CA LEU A 392 -7.69 -16.38 -41.90
C LEU A 392 -8.28 -15.04 -42.33
N LEU A 393 -8.04 -13.97 -41.56
CA LEU A 393 -8.55 -12.64 -41.84
C LEU A 393 -7.63 -11.89 -42.81
N GLY A 394 -6.31 -12.00 -42.65
CA GLY A 394 -5.35 -11.33 -43.52
C GLY A 394 -3.99 -11.99 -43.55
N LYS A 395 -3.32 -11.83 -44.70
CA LYS A 395 -1.97 -12.36 -44.94
C LYS A 395 -1.08 -11.28 -45.54
N GLY A 396 0.11 -11.13 -44.99
CA GLY A 396 1.15 -10.26 -45.50
C GLY A 396 2.38 -11.09 -45.88
N THR A 397 2.99 -10.77 -47.03
CA THR A 397 4.26 -11.37 -47.42
C THR A 397 5.27 -10.33 -47.89
N SER A 398 6.55 -10.64 -47.69
CA SER A 398 7.66 -9.92 -48.31
C SER A 398 8.82 -10.85 -48.61
N ASN A 399 9.64 -10.49 -49.58
CA ASN A 399 10.79 -11.29 -50.00
C ASN A 399 12.08 -10.54 -49.68
N PHE A 400 13.07 -11.23 -49.12
CA PHE A 400 14.38 -10.65 -48.77
C PHE A 400 15.54 -11.33 -49.51
N SER A 401 15.27 -11.97 -50.65
CA SER A 401 16.31 -12.62 -51.47
C SER A 401 17.43 -11.64 -51.82
N GLY A 402 18.68 -12.10 -51.71
CA GLY A 402 19.87 -11.26 -51.92
C GLY A 402 20.20 -10.31 -50.78
N SER A 403 19.58 -10.48 -49.60
CA SER A 403 19.99 -9.78 -48.38
C SER A 403 21.31 -10.33 -47.83
N PRO A 404 22.14 -9.51 -47.18
CA PRO A 404 23.30 -10.00 -46.44
C PRO A 404 22.90 -10.95 -45.29
N ASN A 405 23.83 -11.80 -44.87
CA ASN A 405 23.59 -12.81 -43.82
C ASN A 405 23.13 -12.19 -42.50
N ASN A 406 23.74 -11.08 -42.06
CA ASN A 406 23.36 -10.40 -40.81
C ASN A 406 21.91 -9.90 -40.88
N ARG A 407 21.50 -9.32 -42.00
CA ARG A 407 20.11 -8.92 -42.25
C ARG A 407 19.13 -10.10 -42.19
N ILE A 408 19.47 -11.24 -42.80
CA ILE A 408 18.63 -12.44 -42.80
C ILE A 408 18.45 -12.96 -41.36
N HIS A 409 19.56 -13.04 -40.62
CA HIS A 409 19.56 -13.41 -39.20
C HIS A 409 18.67 -12.50 -38.36
N ASN A 410 18.84 -11.19 -38.49
CA ASN A 410 18.03 -10.19 -37.78
C ASN A 410 16.53 -10.30 -38.10
N ILE A 411 16.17 -10.55 -39.36
CA ILE A 411 14.78 -10.79 -39.76
C ILE A 411 14.22 -12.03 -39.06
N GLY A 412 14.99 -13.11 -38.97
CA GLY A 412 14.59 -14.33 -38.26
C GLY A 412 14.38 -14.09 -36.77
N VAL A 413 15.35 -13.47 -36.09
CA VAL A 413 15.27 -13.13 -34.67
C VAL A 413 14.08 -12.21 -34.38
N GLY A 414 13.89 -11.17 -35.18
CA GLY A 414 12.78 -10.23 -35.03
C GLY A 414 11.42 -10.90 -35.26
N THR A 415 11.31 -11.75 -36.28
CA THR A 415 10.06 -12.44 -36.64
C THR A 415 9.62 -13.39 -35.53
N ALA A 416 10.55 -14.13 -34.92
CA ALA A 416 10.23 -15.08 -33.84
C ALA A 416 9.49 -14.43 -32.64
N LYS A 417 9.66 -13.12 -32.41
CA LYS A 417 8.99 -12.38 -31.32
C LYS A 417 7.47 -12.25 -31.50
N PHE A 418 6.98 -12.40 -32.72
CA PHE A 418 5.57 -12.19 -33.07
C PHE A 418 4.79 -13.49 -33.27
N ASN A 419 5.48 -14.63 -33.43
CA ASN A 419 4.81 -15.89 -33.69
C ASN A 419 4.00 -16.38 -32.48
N GLY A 420 2.72 -16.69 -32.68
CA GLY A 420 1.84 -17.21 -31.64
C GLY A 420 1.24 -16.15 -30.72
N ARG A 421 1.36 -14.85 -31.05
CA ARG A 421 0.82 -13.76 -30.23
C ARG A 421 -0.70 -13.68 -30.38
N LEU A 422 -1.41 -13.59 -29.25
CA LEU A 422 -2.84 -13.32 -29.23
C LEU A 422 -3.09 -11.85 -28.89
N LEU A 423 -3.95 -11.20 -29.66
CA LEU A 423 -4.36 -9.81 -29.47
C LEU A 423 -5.86 -9.79 -29.19
N LYS A 424 -6.28 -9.34 -28.01
CA LYS A 424 -7.69 -9.37 -27.61
C LYS A 424 -8.55 -8.41 -28.43
N SER A 425 -9.86 -8.65 -28.50
CA SER A 425 -10.78 -7.68 -29.10
C SER A 425 -10.66 -6.33 -28.38
N GLY A 426 -10.51 -5.25 -29.15
CA GLY A 426 -10.28 -3.89 -28.68
C GLY A 426 -8.83 -3.56 -28.28
N GLU A 427 -7.93 -4.55 -28.22
CA GLU A 427 -6.53 -4.33 -27.87
C GLU A 427 -5.75 -3.69 -29.02
N GLU A 428 -4.84 -2.76 -28.70
CA GLU A 428 -3.96 -2.13 -29.68
C GLU A 428 -2.61 -2.83 -29.73
N PHE A 429 -2.23 -3.28 -30.92
CA PHE A 429 -0.91 -3.78 -31.24
C PHE A 429 0.08 -2.62 -31.37
N SER A 430 1.27 -2.78 -30.77
CA SER A 430 2.44 -1.94 -31.00
C SER A 430 3.61 -2.82 -31.40
N PHE A 431 4.17 -2.58 -32.58
CA PHE A 431 5.28 -3.38 -33.10
C PHE A 431 6.52 -3.26 -32.22
N ASN A 432 6.89 -2.02 -31.88
CA ASN A 432 8.06 -1.74 -31.03
C ASN A 432 7.91 -2.32 -29.61
N SER A 433 6.70 -2.27 -29.03
CA SER A 433 6.44 -2.84 -27.71
C SER A 433 6.71 -4.35 -27.66
N ILE A 434 6.26 -5.08 -28.70
CA ILE A 434 6.46 -6.54 -28.79
C ILE A 434 7.90 -6.90 -29.16
N LEU A 435 8.52 -6.11 -30.04
CA LEU A 435 9.90 -6.32 -30.48
C LEU A 435 10.89 -6.20 -29.32
N GLY A 436 10.69 -5.21 -28.44
CA GLY A 436 11.52 -4.94 -27.27
C GLY A 436 12.90 -4.34 -27.63
N GLU A 437 13.86 -4.52 -26.73
CA GLU A 437 15.22 -4.01 -26.90
C GLU A 437 15.96 -4.69 -28.07
N ILE A 438 16.75 -3.90 -28.78
CA ILE A 438 17.54 -4.35 -29.93
C ILE A 438 19.03 -4.20 -29.58
N GLY A 439 19.70 -5.33 -29.38
CA GLY A 439 21.13 -5.37 -29.11
C GLY A 439 21.73 -6.77 -29.27
N ALA A 440 23.04 -6.86 -29.04
CA ALA A 440 23.77 -8.12 -29.14
C ALA A 440 23.28 -9.18 -28.13
N GLN A 441 22.89 -8.76 -26.92
CA GLN A 441 22.37 -9.67 -25.88
C GLN A 441 21.05 -10.32 -26.29
N GLN A 442 20.25 -9.64 -27.11
CA GLN A 442 19.00 -10.14 -27.67
C GLN A 442 19.22 -10.95 -28.97
N GLY A 443 20.47 -11.12 -29.40
CA GLY A 443 20.86 -11.94 -30.55
C GLY A 443 20.88 -11.21 -31.89
N TYR A 444 20.75 -9.88 -31.91
CA TYR A 444 20.85 -9.11 -33.15
C TYR A 444 22.31 -8.90 -33.58
N LEU A 445 22.54 -8.76 -34.89
CA LEU A 445 23.83 -8.49 -35.51
C LEU A 445 23.86 -7.09 -36.15
N PRO A 446 25.02 -6.44 -36.26
CA PRO A 446 25.16 -5.15 -36.94
C PRO A 446 24.82 -5.28 -38.43
N GLU A 447 23.95 -4.40 -38.91
CA GLU A 447 23.52 -4.31 -40.31
C GLU A 447 23.04 -2.87 -40.62
N LEU A 448 22.96 -2.50 -41.90
CA LEU A 448 22.58 -1.16 -42.32
C LEU A 448 21.17 -0.74 -41.85
N VAL A 449 21.10 0.40 -41.18
CA VAL A 449 19.88 1.10 -40.73
C VAL A 449 19.89 2.55 -41.24
N ILE A 450 18.72 3.09 -41.55
CA ILE A 450 18.54 4.48 -41.97
C ILE A 450 18.31 5.34 -40.72
N LYS A 451 19.26 6.24 -40.40
CA LYS A 451 19.22 7.11 -39.21
C LYS A 451 19.80 8.48 -39.50
N GLN A 452 19.13 9.55 -39.06
CA GLN A 452 19.61 10.94 -39.15
C GLN A 452 20.24 11.31 -40.51
N ASN A 453 19.51 11.05 -41.59
CA ASN A 453 19.93 11.34 -42.99
C ASN A 453 21.15 10.53 -43.49
N LYS A 454 21.46 9.39 -42.88
CA LYS A 454 22.57 8.51 -43.26
C LYS A 454 22.13 7.05 -43.19
N THR A 455 22.84 6.17 -43.87
CA THR A 455 22.70 4.73 -43.72
C THR A 455 23.95 4.19 -43.04
N ILE A 456 23.81 3.69 -41.81
CA ILE A 456 24.94 3.28 -40.94
C ILE A 456 24.72 1.86 -40.39
N PRO A 457 25.77 1.09 -40.08
CA PRO A 457 25.64 -0.18 -39.36
C PRO A 457 25.13 0.02 -37.92
N GLU A 458 24.02 -0.64 -37.57
CA GLU A 458 23.47 -0.68 -36.20
C GLU A 458 22.86 -2.08 -35.97
N TYR A 459 22.68 -2.48 -34.70
CA TYR A 459 22.03 -3.76 -34.41
C TYR A 459 20.58 -3.75 -34.92
N GLY A 460 20.16 -4.85 -35.55
CA GLY A 460 18.76 -5.02 -35.99
C GLY A 460 18.44 -4.45 -37.38
N GLY A 461 19.44 -4.15 -38.22
CA GLY A 461 19.18 -3.87 -39.64
C GLY A 461 18.39 -5.01 -40.30
N GLY A 462 17.28 -4.68 -40.97
CA GLY A 462 16.33 -5.64 -41.54
C GLY A 462 14.94 -5.65 -40.87
N LEU A 463 14.80 -5.16 -39.63
CA LEU A 463 13.55 -5.23 -38.86
C LEU A 463 12.38 -4.46 -39.48
N CYS A 464 12.63 -3.39 -40.25
CA CYS A 464 11.57 -2.71 -41.00
C CYS A 464 10.89 -3.59 -42.07
N GLN A 465 11.53 -4.69 -42.48
CA GLN A 465 10.89 -5.70 -43.34
C GLN A 465 9.84 -6.51 -42.58
N VAL A 466 10.11 -6.78 -41.30
CA VAL A 466 9.19 -7.49 -40.42
C VAL A 466 7.95 -6.63 -40.16
N SER A 467 8.13 -5.35 -39.79
CA SER A 467 7.01 -4.41 -39.64
C SER A 467 6.23 -4.20 -40.94
N THR A 468 6.92 -4.08 -42.09
CA THR A 468 6.26 -3.96 -43.40
C THR A 468 5.39 -5.20 -43.71
N THR A 469 5.86 -6.39 -43.36
CA THR A 469 5.08 -7.62 -43.59
C THR A 469 3.89 -7.72 -42.65
N ALA A 470 4.06 -7.35 -41.38
CA ALA A 470 2.98 -7.27 -40.41
C ALA A 470 1.92 -6.22 -40.82
N PHE A 471 2.33 -5.05 -41.31
CA PHE A 471 1.42 -4.02 -41.85
C PHE A 471 0.59 -4.54 -43.03
N ARG A 472 1.22 -5.30 -43.94
CA ARG A 472 0.51 -5.95 -45.06
C ARG A 472 -0.53 -6.96 -44.57
N ALA A 473 -0.23 -7.74 -43.53
CA ALA A 473 -1.20 -8.64 -42.94
C ALA A 473 -2.36 -7.87 -42.27
N ALA A 474 -2.05 -6.82 -41.50
CA ALA A 474 -3.03 -5.99 -40.81
C ALA A 474 -4.00 -5.28 -41.78
N ILE A 475 -3.47 -4.68 -42.85
CA ILE A 475 -4.33 -4.01 -43.84
C ILE A 475 -5.18 -5.03 -44.61
N ASN A 476 -4.64 -6.21 -44.94
CA ASN A 476 -5.39 -7.25 -45.63
C ASN A 476 -6.46 -7.88 -44.71
N ALA A 477 -6.24 -7.87 -43.40
CA ALA A 477 -7.22 -8.27 -42.38
C ALA A 477 -8.31 -7.21 -42.12
N GLY A 478 -8.19 -6.02 -42.72
CA GLY A 478 -9.16 -4.96 -42.52
C GLY A 478 -9.08 -4.30 -41.14
N LEU A 479 -7.94 -4.41 -40.46
CA LEU A 479 -7.75 -3.83 -39.12
C LEU A 479 -7.53 -2.31 -39.23
N LYS A 480 -7.97 -1.59 -38.19
CA LYS A 480 -7.75 -0.15 -38.08
C LYS A 480 -6.30 0.16 -37.75
N ILE A 481 -5.56 0.68 -38.72
CA ILE A 481 -4.18 1.15 -38.54
C ILE A 481 -4.20 2.51 -37.83
N THR A 482 -3.60 2.59 -36.64
CA THR A 482 -3.57 3.80 -35.82
C THR A 482 -2.26 4.58 -35.97
N GLU A 483 -1.17 3.90 -36.31
CA GLU A 483 0.12 4.53 -36.60
C GLU A 483 0.85 3.79 -37.74
N ARG A 484 1.29 4.54 -38.75
CA ARG A 484 2.14 4.03 -39.83
C ARG A 484 2.97 5.16 -40.44
N TYR A 485 4.26 4.91 -40.64
CA TYR A 485 5.16 5.80 -41.36
C TYR A 485 5.82 5.10 -42.57
N PRO A 486 5.89 5.75 -43.74
CA PRO A 486 6.69 5.24 -44.87
C PRO A 486 8.19 5.38 -44.58
N HIS A 487 9.01 4.64 -45.30
CA HIS A 487 10.45 4.87 -45.31
C HIS A 487 10.79 6.25 -45.88
N ALA A 488 11.96 6.76 -45.51
CA ALA A 488 12.43 8.08 -45.90
C ALA A 488 12.70 8.22 -47.41
N PHE A 489 13.01 7.13 -48.10
CA PHE A 489 13.24 7.02 -49.55
C PHE A 489 12.80 5.63 -50.05
N PRO A 490 12.60 5.42 -51.36
CA PRO A 490 12.09 4.15 -51.88
C PRO A 490 13.16 3.06 -51.76
N VAL A 491 12.89 2.02 -50.99
CA VAL A 491 13.80 0.88 -50.81
C VAL A 491 13.27 -0.30 -51.63
N LYS A 492 14.14 -0.91 -52.45
CA LYS A 492 13.78 -1.98 -53.39
C LYS A 492 13.05 -3.16 -52.72
N TYR A 493 13.47 -3.52 -51.51
CA TYR A 493 12.90 -4.65 -50.74
C TYR A 493 11.43 -4.47 -50.37
N TYR A 494 10.90 -3.24 -50.39
CA TYR A 494 9.53 -2.93 -49.95
C TYR A 494 8.55 -2.69 -51.10
N ASN A 495 8.90 -3.10 -52.32
CA ASN A 495 7.97 -3.02 -53.44
C ASN A 495 6.64 -3.76 -53.14
N PRO A 496 5.49 -3.23 -53.60
CA PRO A 496 5.33 -1.94 -54.29
C PRO A 496 5.48 -0.72 -53.34
N GLN A 497 6.08 0.36 -53.82
CA GLN A 497 6.33 1.58 -53.03
C GLN A 497 5.02 2.23 -52.59
N GLY A 498 4.85 2.45 -51.29
CA GLY A 498 3.62 2.92 -50.65
C GLY A 498 2.98 1.86 -49.75
N PHE A 499 3.48 0.63 -49.80
CA PHE A 499 2.97 -0.50 -49.03
C PHE A 499 4.01 -1.02 -48.01
N ASP A 500 4.63 -0.09 -47.31
CA ASP A 500 5.71 -0.28 -46.34
C ASP A 500 5.39 0.40 -45.01
N ALA A 501 6.02 -0.06 -43.92
CA ALA A 501 5.92 0.54 -42.60
C ALA A 501 7.30 0.55 -41.92
N THR A 502 7.81 1.73 -41.59
CA THR A 502 9.08 1.91 -40.88
C THR A 502 8.86 1.84 -39.38
N ILE A 503 9.84 1.29 -38.67
CA ILE A 503 9.92 1.32 -37.22
C ILE A 503 11.31 1.78 -36.77
N TYR A 504 11.39 2.36 -35.58
CA TYR A 504 12.62 2.57 -34.82
C TYR A 504 12.25 2.60 -33.33
N PRO A 505 13.10 2.09 -32.41
CA PRO A 505 12.79 2.11 -30.98
C PRO A 505 12.29 3.47 -30.50
N LEU A 506 11.26 3.46 -29.65
CA LEU A 506 10.45 4.61 -29.22
C LEU A 506 9.56 5.22 -30.33
N HIS A 507 10.12 5.63 -31.47
CA HIS A 507 9.37 6.20 -32.61
C HIS A 507 10.24 6.24 -33.88
N PRO A 508 9.69 6.00 -35.09
CA PRO A 508 8.30 5.65 -35.41
C PRO A 508 7.90 4.22 -35.05
N ASP A 509 6.59 3.96 -34.93
CA ASP A 509 6.03 2.62 -34.68
C ASP A 509 4.98 2.22 -35.76
N LEU A 510 4.65 0.92 -35.79
CA LEU A 510 3.48 0.38 -36.47
C LEU A 510 2.45 -0.03 -35.42
N ARG A 511 1.27 0.62 -35.45
CA ARG A 511 0.19 0.34 -34.51
C ARG A 511 -1.13 0.11 -35.21
N PHE A 512 -1.92 -0.82 -34.68
CA PHE A 512 -3.27 -1.11 -35.15
C PHE A 512 -4.12 -1.71 -34.04
N ILE A 513 -5.44 -1.54 -34.12
CA ILE A 513 -6.38 -2.08 -33.14
C ILE A 513 -6.99 -3.37 -33.70
N ASN A 514 -7.11 -4.40 -32.84
CA ASN A 514 -7.99 -5.52 -33.12
C ASN A 514 -9.45 -5.07 -32.96
N ASP A 515 -10.03 -4.52 -34.01
CA ASP A 515 -11.44 -4.11 -34.07
C ASP A 515 -12.37 -5.25 -34.54
N THR A 516 -11.96 -6.51 -34.38
CA THR A 516 -12.76 -7.70 -34.67
C THR A 516 -13.47 -8.20 -33.40
N PRO A 517 -14.55 -9.01 -33.49
CA PRO A 517 -15.38 -9.35 -32.32
C PRO A 517 -14.69 -10.27 -31.31
N ASN A 518 -13.61 -10.98 -31.71
CA ASN A 518 -12.90 -11.95 -30.87
C ASN A 518 -11.39 -11.72 -30.92
N ASN A 519 -10.64 -12.64 -30.31
CA ASN A 519 -9.18 -12.59 -30.31
C ASN A 519 -8.61 -12.78 -31.72
N LEU A 520 -7.47 -12.15 -31.96
CA LEU A 520 -6.69 -12.26 -33.18
C LEU A 520 -5.39 -13.01 -32.86
N LEU A 521 -5.15 -14.15 -33.50
CA LEU A 521 -3.89 -14.87 -33.44
C LEU A 521 -2.97 -14.41 -34.56
N ILE A 522 -1.79 -13.93 -34.19
CA ILE A 522 -0.71 -13.53 -35.09
C ILE A 522 0.27 -14.70 -35.23
N GLN A 523 0.37 -15.22 -36.44
CA GLN A 523 1.36 -16.23 -36.82
C GLN A 523 2.38 -15.58 -37.74
N SER A 524 3.66 -15.88 -37.52
CA SER A 524 4.73 -15.33 -38.34
C SER A 524 5.82 -16.36 -38.57
N ARG A 525 6.26 -16.50 -39.81
CA ARG A 525 7.25 -17.50 -40.19
C ARG A 525 8.08 -17.07 -41.38
N VAL A 526 9.27 -17.64 -41.48
CA VAL A 526 10.16 -17.51 -42.63
C VAL A 526 10.18 -18.84 -43.37
N VAL A 527 9.87 -18.83 -44.67
CA VAL A 527 9.94 -20.00 -45.56
C VAL A 527 10.89 -19.66 -46.71
N GLY A 528 12.08 -20.24 -46.69
CA GLY A 528 13.16 -19.83 -47.62
C GLY A 528 13.49 -18.34 -47.44
N ASN A 529 13.28 -17.55 -48.50
CA ASN A 529 13.49 -16.10 -48.49
C ASN A 529 12.21 -15.27 -48.37
N GLU A 530 11.07 -15.93 -48.07
CA GLU A 530 9.79 -15.28 -47.89
C GLU A 530 9.46 -15.15 -46.39
N LEU A 531 9.19 -13.91 -45.96
CA LEU A 531 8.63 -13.62 -44.65
C LEU A 531 7.10 -13.55 -44.79
N ILE A 532 6.40 -14.26 -43.91
CA ILE A 532 4.94 -14.39 -43.93
C ILE A 532 4.38 -14.01 -42.56
N PHE A 533 3.34 -13.17 -42.56
CA PHE A 533 2.47 -12.91 -41.42
C PHE A 533 1.03 -13.32 -41.77
N GLU A 534 0.38 -14.07 -40.89
CA GLU A 534 -1.00 -14.54 -41.04
C GLU A 534 -1.78 -14.20 -39.77
N PHE A 535 -2.90 -13.51 -39.93
CA PHE A 535 -3.77 -13.07 -38.83
C PHE A 535 -5.05 -13.89 -38.87
N TYR A 536 -5.27 -14.68 -37.83
CA TYR A 536 -6.45 -15.54 -37.68
C TYR A 536 -7.40 -15.00 -36.63
N GLY A 537 -8.69 -15.09 -36.87
CA GLY A 537 -9.72 -14.60 -35.96
C GLY A 537 -11.12 -15.01 -36.42
N THR A 538 -12.14 -14.37 -35.86
CA THR A 538 -13.53 -14.60 -36.27
C THR A 538 -13.86 -13.69 -37.43
N ALA A 539 -14.28 -14.27 -38.56
CA ALA A 539 -14.83 -13.49 -39.67
C ALA A 539 -16.14 -12.83 -39.21
N ASP A 540 -16.21 -11.51 -39.32
CA ASP A 540 -17.36 -10.72 -38.88
C ASP A 540 -18.22 -10.22 -40.04
N GLY A 541 -17.91 -10.60 -41.29
CA GLY A 541 -18.60 -10.18 -42.50
C GLY A 541 -17.98 -8.96 -43.21
N ARG A 542 -16.85 -8.42 -42.72
CA ARG A 542 -16.12 -7.37 -43.44
C ARG A 542 -15.48 -7.90 -44.71
N GLU A 543 -15.57 -7.13 -45.78
CA GLU A 543 -14.85 -7.34 -47.04
C GLU A 543 -13.79 -6.25 -47.23
N VAL A 544 -12.56 -6.66 -47.50
CA VAL A 544 -11.41 -5.76 -47.58
C VAL A 544 -10.99 -5.59 -49.04
N LYS A 545 -10.94 -4.33 -49.50
CA LYS A 545 -10.44 -3.98 -50.83
C LYS A 545 -9.26 -3.04 -50.73
N ILE A 546 -8.11 -3.50 -51.20
CA ILE A 546 -6.88 -2.71 -51.27
C ILE A 546 -6.73 -2.11 -52.67
N ILE A 547 -6.55 -0.78 -52.74
CA ILE A 547 -6.43 -0.05 -54.01
C ILE A 547 -5.10 0.70 -54.03
N GLY A 548 -4.20 0.28 -54.92
CA GLY A 548 -2.86 0.86 -55.07
C GLY A 548 -1.75 -0.05 -54.55
N PRO A 549 -0.54 0.49 -54.26
CA PRO A 549 -0.22 1.91 -54.25
C PRO A 549 -0.27 2.57 -55.63
N LYS A 550 -0.88 3.76 -55.73
CA LYS A 550 -0.83 4.60 -56.93
C LYS A 550 0.33 5.59 -56.81
N ILE A 551 1.17 5.68 -57.85
CA ILE A 551 2.24 6.68 -57.91
C ILE A 551 1.60 8.01 -58.33
N LEU A 552 1.70 9.02 -57.45
CA LEU A 552 1.20 10.37 -57.67
C LEU A 552 2.22 11.25 -58.38
N SER A 553 3.51 11.04 -58.07
CA SER A 553 4.62 11.68 -58.77
C SER A 553 5.89 10.84 -58.61
N SER A 554 6.78 10.91 -59.59
CA SER A 554 8.10 10.28 -59.57
C SER A 554 9.09 11.20 -60.29
N LYS A 555 10.29 11.37 -59.73
CA LYS A 555 11.34 12.23 -60.28
C LYS A 555 12.58 11.41 -60.65
N PRO A 556 13.43 11.91 -61.57
CA PRO A 556 14.69 11.24 -61.95
C PRO A 556 15.67 11.02 -60.80
N ASP A 557 15.59 11.83 -59.73
CA ASP A 557 16.42 11.69 -58.52
C ASP A 557 15.97 10.55 -57.59
N GLY A 558 14.96 9.77 -58.00
CA GLY A 558 14.38 8.67 -57.24
C GLY A 558 13.36 9.09 -56.18
N SER A 559 13.12 10.39 -55.97
CA SER A 559 12.04 10.84 -55.10
C SER A 559 10.67 10.58 -55.73
N MET A 560 9.70 10.17 -54.90
CA MET A 560 8.36 9.84 -55.39
C MET A 560 7.29 10.02 -54.31
N LYS A 561 6.05 10.25 -54.73
CA LYS A 561 4.87 10.25 -53.85
C LYS A 561 3.93 9.14 -54.28
N THR A 562 3.41 8.40 -53.31
CA THR A 562 2.43 7.34 -53.57
C THR A 562 1.26 7.42 -52.59
N VAL A 563 0.13 6.84 -52.98
CA VAL A 563 -1.05 6.71 -52.11
C VAL A 563 -1.62 5.30 -52.21
N LEU A 564 -1.94 4.72 -51.05
CA LEU A 564 -2.60 3.43 -50.91
C LEU A 564 -3.95 3.65 -50.21
N TYR A 565 -5.00 2.98 -50.68
CA TYR A 565 -6.31 3.01 -50.02
C TYR A 565 -6.70 1.63 -49.53
N GLN A 566 -7.35 1.58 -48.37
CA GLN A 566 -8.05 0.42 -47.86
C GLN A 566 -9.53 0.79 -47.75
N GLU A 567 -10.39 0.02 -48.41
CA GLU A 567 -11.83 0.16 -48.27
C GLU A 567 -12.38 -1.08 -47.56
N ILE A 568 -13.16 -0.86 -46.50
CA ILE A 568 -13.85 -1.88 -45.72
C ILE A 568 -15.33 -1.81 -46.05
N TRP A 569 -15.87 -2.91 -46.55
CA TRP A 569 -17.26 -3.04 -46.98
C TRP A 569 -17.99 -4.05 -46.10
N ARG A 570 -19.28 -3.82 -45.88
CA ARG A 570 -20.18 -4.72 -45.17
C ARG A 570 -21.56 -4.62 -45.80
N ASP A 571 -22.15 -5.75 -46.17
CA ASP A 571 -23.46 -5.79 -46.84
C ASP A 571 -23.57 -4.82 -48.04
N SER A 572 -22.51 -4.76 -48.85
CA SER A 572 -22.36 -3.83 -50.00
C SER A 572 -22.34 -2.33 -49.66
N GLN A 573 -22.22 -1.95 -48.38
CA GLN A 573 -22.02 -0.57 -47.94
C GLN A 573 -20.57 -0.32 -47.54
N LEU A 574 -20.03 0.84 -47.93
CA LEU A 574 -18.68 1.26 -47.53
C LEU A 574 -18.72 1.75 -46.08
N GLU A 575 -18.10 1.01 -45.17
CA GLU A 575 -18.05 1.30 -43.73
C GLU A 575 -16.88 2.23 -43.38
N ARG A 576 -15.70 1.94 -43.95
CA ARG A 576 -14.47 2.69 -43.67
C ARG A 576 -13.61 2.81 -44.92
N LYS A 577 -13.00 3.98 -45.10
CA LYS A 577 -11.99 4.23 -46.15
C LYS A 577 -10.77 4.91 -45.56
N ASP A 578 -9.68 4.16 -45.50
CA ASP A 578 -8.39 4.64 -44.98
C ASP A 578 -7.46 5.03 -46.14
N THR A 579 -6.70 6.10 -45.96
CA THR A 579 -5.76 6.64 -46.96
C THR A 579 -4.36 6.71 -46.38
N PHE A 580 -3.41 6.02 -47.03
CA PHE A 580 -2.01 5.96 -46.62
C PHE A 580 -1.14 6.68 -47.64
N ASN A 581 -0.76 7.91 -47.33
CA ASN A 581 0.14 8.71 -48.15
C ASN A 581 1.59 8.36 -47.85
N SER A 582 2.41 8.26 -48.89
CA SER A 582 3.86 8.06 -48.75
C SER A 582 4.61 9.10 -49.56
N ASN A 583 5.56 9.79 -48.90
CA ASN A 583 6.40 10.81 -49.51
C ASN A 583 7.87 10.42 -49.34
N TYR A 584 8.44 9.90 -50.42
CA TYR A 584 9.81 9.41 -50.44
C TYR A 584 10.75 10.48 -50.99
N LYS A 585 11.81 10.79 -50.24
CA LYS A 585 12.87 11.69 -50.69
C LYS A 585 13.85 10.96 -51.61
N SER A 586 14.74 11.73 -52.24
CA SER A 586 15.81 11.15 -53.07
C SER A 586 16.73 10.27 -52.20
N PRO A 587 17.07 9.03 -52.64
CA PRO A 587 18.06 8.20 -51.97
C PRO A 587 19.43 8.88 -51.82
N ASN A 588 19.77 9.83 -52.70
CA ASN A 588 21.03 10.57 -52.67
C ASN A 588 21.21 11.43 -51.40
N LEU A 589 20.11 11.73 -50.69
CA LEU A 589 20.16 12.45 -49.41
C LEU A 589 20.56 11.56 -48.24
N TYR A 590 20.72 10.24 -48.44
CA TYR A 590 20.99 9.25 -47.40
C TYR A 590 22.20 8.38 -47.76
N PRO A 591 23.42 8.96 -47.88
CA PRO A 591 24.61 8.22 -48.27
C PRO A 591 24.89 7.06 -47.31
N VAL A 592 25.33 5.94 -47.88
CA VAL A 592 25.80 4.78 -47.11
C VAL A 592 27.19 5.08 -46.56
N ILE A 593 27.30 5.12 -45.24
CA ILE A 593 28.59 5.23 -44.57
C ILE A 593 29.05 3.80 -44.29
N LYS A 594 30.00 3.32 -45.09
CA LYS A 594 30.67 2.05 -44.81
C LYS A 594 31.56 2.20 -43.59
N ASN A 595 31.68 1.13 -42.81
CA ASN A 595 32.68 1.08 -41.75
C ASN A 595 34.07 1.22 -42.40
N PRO A 596 34.95 2.12 -41.94
CA PRO A 596 36.31 2.25 -42.50
C PRO A 596 37.19 1.01 -42.32
N LEU A 597 36.72 -0.01 -41.59
CA LEU A 597 37.38 -1.31 -41.39
C LEU A 597 36.78 -2.44 -42.26
N ASP A 598 35.72 -2.17 -43.03
CA ASP A 598 35.21 -3.02 -44.12
C ASP A 598 35.78 -2.54 -45.47
#